data_AF-A0AAP8HU50-F1
#
_entry.id   AF-A0AAP8HU50-F1
#
_cell.length_a   1.000
_cell.length_b   1.000
_cell.length_c   1.000
_cell.angle_alpha   90.00
_cell.angle_beta   90.00
_cell.angle_gamma   90.00
#
_symmetry.space_group_name_H-M   'P 1'
#
loop_
_entity.id
_entity.type
_entity.pdbx_description
1 polymer ?
#
loop_
_entity_poly.entity_id
_entity_poly.type
_entity_poly.pdbx_seq_one_letter_code
_entity_poly.pdbx_strand_id
1 'polypeptide(L)'
;VSHMCGFSLKGKDCVPFLEKLVIADVAALAPGTGTLTVFTNEKGGAIDDSVITKVTDDHMYIVVNAGCRDKDLAHIEAHMKSFKAKGGDVSWHIHDERSLLALQGPLAAPVLQHL
;
A
#
# COMPACT_ATOMS: atom_id res chain seq x y z
N VAL A 1 -9.71 9.46 -9.08
CA VAL A 1 -9.76 8.02 -8.74
C VAL A 1 -10.04 7.78 -7.25
N SER A 2 -10.91 8.59 -6.62
CA SER A 2 -11.21 8.52 -5.18
C SER A 2 -11.97 7.26 -4.73
N HIS A 3 -12.44 6.44 -5.67
CA HIS A 3 -13.06 5.15 -5.34
C HIS A 3 -12.02 4.10 -4.89
N MET A 4 -10.75 4.27 -5.25
CA MET A 4 -9.68 3.38 -4.78
C MET A 4 -9.46 3.54 -3.27
N CYS A 5 -8.97 2.48 -2.63
CA CYS A 5 -8.71 2.49 -1.21
C CYS A 5 -7.23 2.83 -0.95
N GLY A 6 -6.99 4.04 -0.45
CA GLY A 6 -5.68 4.46 0.05
C GLY A 6 -5.58 4.28 1.56
N PHE A 7 -4.51 3.67 2.05
CA PHE A 7 -4.29 3.50 3.49
C PHE A 7 -2.81 3.65 3.85
N SER A 8 -2.55 4.10 5.08
CA SER A 8 -1.22 4.10 5.67
C SER A 8 -1.00 2.82 6.44
N LEU A 9 0.17 2.22 6.30
CA LEU A 9 0.70 1.17 7.16
C LEU A 9 1.85 1.77 8.00
N LYS A 10 1.82 1.59 9.32
CA LYS A 10 2.79 2.17 10.26
C LYS A 10 3.28 1.17 11.30
N GLY A 11 4.52 1.34 11.73
CA GLY A 11 5.21 0.50 12.72
C GLY A 11 6.59 0.08 12.23
N LYS A 12 7.50 -0.29 13.15
CA LYS A 12 8.89 -0.64 12.79
C LYS A 12 8.99 -1.87 11.88
N ASP A 13 7.94 -2.70 11.82
CA ASP A 13 7.92 -3.94 11.06
C ASP A 13 7.10 -3.83 9.76
N CYS A 14 6.84 -2.63 9.24
CA CYS A 14 6.08 -2.45 7.99
C CYS A 14 6.70 -3.18 6.79
N VAL A 15 8.01 -3.00 6.58
CA VAL A 15 8.76 -3.65 5.49
C VAL A 15 8.67 -5.18 5.59
N PRO A 16 9.12 -5.82 6.69
CA PRO A 16 9.06 -7.29 6.80
C PRO A 16 7.64 -7.86 6.86
N PHE A 17 6.63 -7.04 7.19
CA PHE A 17 5.23 -7.44 7.05
C PHE A 17 4.80 -7.46 5.57
N LEU A 18 5.07 -6.39 4.81
CA LEU A 18 4.65 -6.27 3.42
C LEU A 18 5.32 -7.30 2.52
N GLU A 19 6.61 -7.57 2.71
CA GLU A 19 7.34 -8.57 1.91
C GLU A 19 6.87 -10.02 2.14
N LYS A 20 6.00 -10.26 3.12
CA LYS A 20 5.28 -11.55 3.24
C LYS A 20 4.06 -11.64 2.34
N LEU A 21 3.57 -10.52 1.86
CA LEU A 21 2.31 -10.40 1.12
C LEU A 21 2.52 -10.08 -0.36
N VAL A 22 3.62 -9.40 -0.68
CA VAL A 22 3.87 -8.86 -2.01
C VAL A 22 5.18 -9.34 -2.61
N ILE A 23 5.28 -9.24 -3.93
CA ILE A 23 6.47 -9.69 -4.69
C ILE A 23 7.57 -8.63 -4.84
N ALA A 24 7.30 -7.38 -4.51
CA ALA A 24 8.26 -6.29 -4.62
C ALA A 24 9.28 -6.31 -3.48
N ASP A 25 10.51 -5.90 -3.79
CA ASP A 25 11.55 -5.58 -2.80
C ASP A 25 11.25 -4.20 -2.17
N VAL A 26 10.50 -4.20 -1.07
CA VAL A 26 10.04 -2.99 -0.38
C VAL A 26 11.19 -2.40 0.44
N ALA A 27 12.09 -3.25 0.95
CA ALA A 27 13.28 -2.82 1.68
C ALA A 27 14.18 -1.91 0.83
N ALA A 28 14.38 -2.25 -0.45
CA ALA A 28 15.22 -1.50 -1.39
C ALA A 28 14.63 -0.15 -1.84
N LEU A 29 13.35 0.13 -1.59
CA LEU A 29 12.76 1.43 -1.92
C LEU A 29 13.45 2.54 -1.13
N ALA A 30 13.76 3.64 -1.81
CA ALA A 30 14.17 4.87 -1.16
C ALA A 30 12.95 5.60 -0.56
N PRO A 31 13.10 6.33 0.56
CA PRO A 31 12.03 7.19 1.07
C PRO A 31 11.52 8.16 0.00
N GLY A 32 10.19 8.34 -0.07
CA GLY A 32 9.51 9.14 -1.08
C GLY A 32 9.30 8.45 -2.44
N THR A 33 9.71 7.20 -2.59
CA THR A 33 9.54 6.43 -3.84
C THR A 33 8.51 5.32 -3.69
N GLY A 34 7.94 4.87 -4.82
CA GLY A 34 6.98 3.79 -4.84
C GLY A 34 7.14 2.86 -6.03
N THR A 35 6.51 1.70 -5.94
CA THR A 35 6.54 0.64 -6.95
C THR A 35 5.17 0.00 -7.13
N LEU A 36 4.91 -0.50 -8.33
CA LEU A 36 3.85 -1.47 -8.57
C LEU A 36 4.26 -2.82 -7.96
N THR A 37 3.28 -3.53 -7.41
CA THR A 37 3.46 -4.87 -6.88
C THR A 37 2.17 -5.68 -7.01
N VAL A 38 2.22 -6.95 -6.58
CA VAL A 38 1.10 -7.88 -6.58
C VAL A 38 1.01 -8.54 -5.22
N PHE A 39 -0.18 -8.53 -4.63
CA PHE A 39 -0.51 -9.37 -3.48
C PHE A 39 -0.65 -10.83 -3.93
N THR A 40 0.01 -11.75 -3.24
CA THR A 40 -0.02 -13.18 -3.60
C THR A 40 -0.67 -14.04 -2.52
N ASN A 41 -1.32 -15.12 -2.95
CA ASN A 41 -1.79 -16.16 -2.04
C ASN A 41 -0.72 -17.23 -1.81
N GLU A 42 -0.98 -18.16 -0.88
CA GLU A 42 -0.06 -19.25 -0.49
C GLU A 42 0.30 -20.22 -1.64
N LYS A 43 -0.46 -20.20 -2.74
CA LYS A 43 -0.21 -21.03 -3.93
C LYS A 43 0.58 -20.28 -5.01
N GLY A 44 1.03 -19.04 -4.73
CA GLY A 44 1.72 -18.18 -5.69
C GLY A 44 0.81 -17.50 -6.72
N GLY A 45 -0.51 -17.59 -6.55
CA GLY A 45 -1.46 -16.90 -7.43
C GLY A 45 -1.61 -15.43 -7.04
N ALA A 46 -1.83 -14.56 -8.03
CA ALA A 46 -2.15 -13.15 -7.81
C ALA A 46 -3.54 -12.99 -7.18
N ILE A 47 -3.62 -12.20 -6.13
CA ILE A 47 -4.87 -11.76 -5.49
C ILE A 47 -5.34 -10.47 -6.15
N ASP A 48 -4.47 -9.45 -6.15
CA ASP A 48 -4.66 -8.19 -6.87
C ASP A 48 -3.34 -7.42 -6.98
N ASP A 49 -3.27 -6.45 -7.89
CA ASP A 49 -2.15 -5.52 -8.00
C ASP A 49 -2.32 -4.28 -7.12
N SER A 50 -1.22 -3.62 -6.76
CA SER A 50 -1.22 -2.46 -5.88
C SER A 50 0.00 -1.58 -6.09
N VAL A 51 -0.11 -0.30 -5.77
CA VAL A 51 1.05 0.61 -5.66
C VAL A 51 1.39 0.81 -4.19
N ILE A 52 2.66 0.59 -3.84
CA ILE A 52 3.21 0.84 -2.51
C ILE A 52 4.25 1.94 -2.60
N THR A 53 4.14 2.94 -1.74
CA THR A 53 5.10 4.03 -1.58
C THR A 53 5.74 3.95 -0.19
N LYS A 54 7.07 3.93 -0.13
CA LYS A 54 7.81 4.12 1.13
C LYS A 54 7.81 5.60 1.47
N VAL A 55 7.07 6.00 2.50
CA VAL A 55 7.12 7.38 3.01
C VAL A 55 8.37 7.53 3.88
N THR A 56 8.53 6.62 4.85
CA THR A 56 9.71 6.41 5.70
C THR A 56 9.86 4.91 5.97
N ASP A 57 10.92 4.47 6.65
CA ASP A 57 11.14 3.03 6.93
C ASP A 57 10.05 2.41 7.82
N ASP A 58 9.33 3.22 8.59
CA ASP A 58 8.24 2.84 9.49
C ASP A 58 6.85 3.32 9.02
N HIS A 59 6.74 3.88 7.80
CA HIS A 59 5.49 4.36 7.22
C HIS A 59 5.43 4.09 5.72
N MET A 60 4.45 3.26 5.33
CA MET A 60 4.12 2.97 3.94
C MET A 60 2.76 3.54 3.59
N TYR A 61 2.59 4.01 2.35
CA TYR A 61 1.29 4.36 1.80
C TYR A 61 0.96 3.40 0.66
N ILE A 62 -0.24 2.82 0.72
CA ILE A 62 -0.65 1.73 -0.17
C ILE A 62 -2.00 2.09 -0.79
N VAL A 63 -2.14 1.81 -2.09
CA VAL A 63 -3.40 1.99 -2.82
C VAL A 63 -3.81 0.67 -3.44
N VAL A 64 -5.03 0.20 -3.13
CA VAL A 64 -5.63 -1.01 -3.72
C VAL A 64 -6.85 -0.67 -4.57
N ASN A 65 -7.18 -1.56 -5.51
CA ASN A 65 -8.29 -1.35 -6.42
C ASN A 65 -9.64 -1.33 -5.68
N ALA A 66 -10.56 -0.49 -6.16
CA ALA A 66 -11.86 -0.32 -5.52
C ALA A 66 -12.71 -1.60 -5.49
N GLY A 67 -12.77 -2.32 -6.61
CA GLY A 67 -13.56 -3.54 -6.74
C GLY A 67 -13.03 -4.72 -5.91
N CYS A 68 -11.77 -4.64 -5.46
CA CYS A 68 -11.12 -5.66 -4.65
C CYS A 68 -10.93 -5.24 -3.20
N ARG A 69 -11.32 -4.01 -2.82
CA ARG A 69 -11.08 -3.42 -1.49
C ARG A 69 -11.37 -4.40 -0.36
N ASP A 70 -12.58 -4.96 -0.28
CA ASP A 70 -12.95 -5.82 0.85
C ASP A 70 -12.12 -7.11 0.91
N LYS A 71 -11.83 -7.70 -0.26
CA LYS A 71 -11.01 -8.90 -0.40
C LYS A 71 -9.56 -8.65 0.00
N ASP A 72 -8.98 -7.55 -0.48
CA ASP A 72 -7.58 -7.20 -0.24
C ASP A 72 -7.37 -6.79 1.22
N LEU A 73 -8.27 -5.96 1.76
CA LEU A 73 -8.24 -5.58 3.17
C LEU A 73 -8.42 -6.81 4.07
N ALA A 74 -9.34 -7.73 3.77
CA ALA A 74 -9.49 -8.95 4.55
C ALA A 74 -8.22 -9.82 4.52
N HIS A 75 -7.55 -9.92 3.36
CA HIS A 75 -6.29 -10.64 3.22
C HIS A 75 -5.17 -10.01 4.07
N ILE A 76 -5.01 -8.68 3.99
CA ILE A 76 -4.01 -7.93 4.76
C ILE A 76 -4.28 -8.05 6.27
N GLU A 77 -5.53 -7.84 6.70
CA GLU A 77 -5.94 -7.89 8.11
C GLU A 77 -5.69 -9.27 8.72
N ALA A 78 -5.99 -10.35 7.98
CA ALA A 78 -5.76 -11.72 8.45
C ALA A 78 -4.26 -11.98 8.72
N HIS A 79 -3.39 -11.56 7.80
CA HIS A 79 -1.96 -11.67 7.98
C HIS A 79 -1.43 -10.74 9.07
N MET A 80 -2.00 -9.53 9.18
CA MET A 80 -1.62 -8.55 10.21
C MET A 80 -1.90 -9.08 11.61
N LYS A 81 -3.08 -9.68 11.83
CA LYS A 81 -3.43 -10.33 13.11
C LYS A 81 -2.42 -11.42 13.48
N SER A 82 -2.06 -12.30 12.53
CA SER A 82 -1.07 -13.36 12.73
C SER A 82 0.33 -12.80 13.02
N PHE A 83 0.71 -11.73 12.32
CA PHE A 83 2.01 -11.06 12.50
C PHE A 83 2.11 -10.41 13.88
N LYS A 84 1.07 -9.69 14.32
CA LYS A 84 0.99 -9.05 15.63
C LYS A 84 0.93 -10.07 16.77
N ALA A 85 0.22 -11.19 16.59
CA ALA A 85 0.19 -12.28 17.57
C ALA A 85 1.59 -12.89 17.83
N LYS A 86 2.52 -12.75 16.89
CA LYS A 86 3.93 -13.15 17.02
C LYS A 86 4.83 -12.03 17.54
N GLY A 87 4.26 -10.92 18.01
CA GLY A 87 4.99 -9.78 18.57
C GLY A 87 5.42 -8.72 17.57
N GLY A 88 4.96 -8.79 16.32
CA GLY A 88 5.24 -7.78 15.30
C GLY A 88 4.52 -6.46 15.53
N ASP A 89 5.17 -5.35 15.20
CA ASP A 89 4.68 -3.99 15.33
C ASP A 89 4.27 -3.41 13.97
N VAL A 90 2.98 -3.48 13.70
CA VAL A 90 2.36 -2.95 12.49
C VAL A 90 0.89 -2.60 12.77
N SER A 91 0.42 -1.51 12.17
CA SER A 91 -0.95 -1.04 12.21
C SER A 91 -1.28 -0.33 10.89
N TRP A 92 -2.57 -0.21 10.59
CA TRP A 92 -3.00 0.57 9.44
C TRP A 92 -4.07 1.61 9.79
N HIS A 93 -4.22 2.57 8.90
CA HIS A 93 -5.31 3.53 8.91
C HIS A 93 -5.78 3.78 7.48
N ILE A 94 -7.05 3.47 7.23
CA ILE A 94 -7.70 3.65 5.93
C ILE A 94 -8.14 5.11 5.81
N HIS A 95 -7.81 5.73 4.68
CA HIS A 95 -8.03 7.15 4.43
C HIS A 95 -9.33 7.44 3.68
N ASP A 96 -10.47 6.99 4.21
CA ASP A 96 -11.78 7.25 3.62
C ASP A 96 -12.17 8.73 3.66
N GLU A 97 -11.50 9.53 4.50
CA GLU A 97 -11.66 10.98 4.56
C GLU A 97 -10.99 11.75 3.42
N ARG A 98 -10.19 11.07 2.57
CA ARG A 98 -9.41 11.70 1.50
C ARG A 98 -9.99 11.40 0.13
N SER A 99 -9.94 12.40 -0.75
CA SER A 99 -10.11 12.18 -2.19
C SER A 99 -8.78 11.90 -2.86
N LEU A 100 -8.78 11.04 -3.87
CA LEU A 100 -7.61 10.74 -4.69
C LEU A 100 -7.84 11.22 -6.12
N LEU A 101 -7.13 12.27 -6.51
CA LEU A 101 -7.19 12.87 -7.84
C LEU A 101 -5.94 12.49 -8.63
N ALA A 102 -6.13 12.12 -9.89
CA ALA A 102 -5.03 11.84 -10.82
C ALA A 102 -5.08 12.91 -11.91
N LEU A 103 -4.07 13.79 -11.93
CA LEU A 103 -3.85 14.76 -13.00
C LEU A 103 -2.83 14.18 -13.97
N GLN A 104 -3.25 13.90 -15.20
CA GLN A 104 -2.43 13.22 -16.20
C GLN A 104 -2.38 14.02 -17.50
N GLY A 105 -1.27 13.92 -18.21
CA GLY A 105 -1.02 14.60 -19.48
C GLY A 105 0.25 15.46 -19.45
N PRO A 106 0.73 15.92 -20.62
CA PRO A 106 2.00 16.63 -20.75
C PRO A 106 2.06 17.95 -19.96
N LEU A 107 0.89 18.53 -19.64
CA LEU A 107 0.78 19.77 -18.87
C LEU A 107 0.46 19.55 -17.39
N ALA A 108 0.42 18.30 -16.89
CA ALA A 108 0.04 18.01 -15.52
C ALA A 108 0.96 18.71 -14.50
N ALA A 109 2.28 18.60 -14.67
CA ALA A 109 3.25 19.21 -13.77
C ALA A 109 3.16 20.76 -13.72
N PRO A 110 3.19 21.49 -14.85
CA PRO A 110 3.06 22.94 -14.81
C PRO A 110 1.69 23.39 -14.28
N VAL A 111 0.59 22.67 -14.57
CA VAL A 111 -0.72 23.00 -14.00
C VAL A 111 -0.71 22.85 -12.48
N LEU A 112 -0.16 21.75 -11.95
CA LEU A 112 -0.08 21.50 -10.51
C LEU A 112 0.76 22.56 -9.78
N GLN A 113 1.81 23.10 -10.42
CA GLN A 113 2.71 24.09 -9.83
C GLN A 113 2.05 25.44 -9.49
N HIS A 114 0.87 25.74 -10.05
CA HIS A 114 0.12 26.97 -9.78
C HIS A 114 -0.77 26.89 -8.53
N LEU A 115 -0.91 25.70 -7.95
CA LEU A 115 -1.69 25.46 -6.73
C LEU A 115 -0.80 25.59 -5.49
#